data_AF-A0A9E5K3W8-F1
#
_entry.id   AF-A0A9E5K3W8-F1
#
_cell.length_a   1.000
_cell.length_b   1.000
_cell.length_c   1.000
_cell.angle_alpha   90.00
_cell.angle_beta   90.00
_cell.angle_gamma   90.00
#
_symmetry.space_group_name_H-M   'P 1'
#
loop_
_entity.id
_entity.type
_entity.pdbx_description
1 polymer ?
#
loop_
_entity_poly.entity_id
_entity_poly.type
_entity_poly.pdbx_seq_one_letter_code
_entity_poly.pdbx_strand_id
1 'polypeptide(L)'
;MLAKCRDTGYVSTILGRRRRIDGVRDRSTFQQRNQPEREAINMEIQGSAADLIKLAMIGVDEALNKNKLEARLLLQIHDELVIECPKEEVAEVKKLLVQEMSVKPRKLLGLKVPITIEVSAGANWLAQEEIK
;
A
#
# COMPACT_ATOMS: atom_id res chain seq x y z
N MET A 1 -19.70 5.59 0.78
CA MET A 1 -18.75 6.49 1.48
C MET A 1 -19.40 7.76 2.01
N LEU A 2 -19.67 8.80 1.20
CA LEU A 2 -20.11 10.11 1.74
C LEU A 2 -21.42 10.06 2.55
N ALA A 3 -22.40 9.26 2.12
CA ALA A 3 -23.62 9.02 2.91
C ALA A 3 -23.29 8.39 4.28
N LYS A 4 -22.48 7.32 4.29
CA LYS A 4 -22.00 6.67 5.52
C LYS A 4 -21.25 7.65 6.45
N CYS A 5 -20.43 8.55 5.89
CA CYS A 5 -19.72 9.56 6.66
C CYS A 5 -20.67 10.57 7.31
N ARG A 6 -21.79 10.92 6.64
CA ARG A 6 -22.84 11.77 7.24
C ARG A 6 -23.53 11.07 8.41
N ASP A 7 -23.87 9.80 8.22
CA ASP A 7 -24.59 9.03 9.25
C ASP A 7 -23.73 8.73 10.47
N THR A 8 -22.42 8.50 10.27
CA THR A 8 -21.50 8.03 11.32
C THR A 8 -20.50 9.08 11.82
N GLY A 9 -20.34 10.20 11.10
CA GLY A 9 -19.35 11.23 11.40
C GLY A 9 -17.90 10.83 11.09
N TYR A 10 -17.66 9.71 10.40
CA TYR A 10 -16.32 9.27 10.02
C TYR A 10 -16.29 8.47 8.72
N VAL A 11 -15.11 8.42 8.12
CA VAL A 11 -14.75 7.45 7.07
C VAL A 11 -13.76 6.43 7.60
N SER A 12 -13.72 5.26 6.97
CA SER A 12 -12.82 4.16 7.36
C SER A 12 -12.11 3.60 6.14
N THR A 13 -10.84 3.24 6.29
CA THR A 13 -10.08 2.48 5.29
C THR A 13 -10.54 1.02 5.22
N ILE A 14 -9.98 0.24 4.28
CA ILE A 14 -10.30 -1.19 4.11
C ILE A 14 -9.98 -2.03 5.36
N LEU A 15 -8.95 -1.67 6.13
CA LEU A 15 -8.63 -2.33 7.41
C LEU A 15 -9.32 -1.67 8.62
N GLY A 16 -10.21 -0.71 8.38
CA GLY A 16 -11.05 -0.12 9.43
C GLY A 16 -10.41 1.02 10.20
N ARG A 17 -9.25 1.56 9.79
CA ARG A 17 -8.68 2.78 10.36
C ARG A 17 -9.62 3.96 10.08
N ARG A 18 -10.02 4.71 11.12
CA ARG A 18 -11.06 5.74 11.04
C ARG A 18 -10.48 7.15 11.07
N ARG A 19 -11.11 8.05 10.32
CA ARG A 19 -10.90 9.51 10.43
C ARG A 19 -12.26 10.19 10.54
N ARG A 20 -12.44 10.97 11.61
CA ARG A 20 -13.61 11.83 11.77
C ARG A 20 -13.56 12.96 10.77
N ILE A 21 -14.68 13.21 10.10
CA ILE A 21 -14.81 14.26 9.09
C ILE A 21 -16.21 14.86 9.24
N ASP A 22 -16.24 16.11 9.65
CA ASP A 22 -17.47 16.89 9.81
C ASP A 22 -17.67 17.80 8.59
N GLY A 23 -18.92 18.13 8.24
CA GLY A 23 -19.24 19.06 7.15
C GLY A 23 -19.45 18.43 5.77
N VAL A 24 -19.66 17.12 5.69
CA VAL A 24 -20.13 16.45 4.46
C VAL A 24 -21.60 16.80 4.23
N ARG A 25 -21.96 17.35 3.05
CA ARG A 25 -23.32 17.81 2.77
C ARG A 25 -24.18 16.70 2.15
N ASP A 26 -25.50 16.89 2.20
CA ASP A 26 -26.46 15.92 1.67
C ASP A 26 -26.45 15.80 0.15
N ARG A 27 -26.29 16.93 -0.55
CA ARG A 27 -26.28 17.03 -2.01
C ARG A 27 -25.16 17.94 -2.47
N SER A 28 -24.26 17.39 -3.29
CA SER A 28 -23.20 18.12 -3.97
C SER A 28 -22.96 17.44 -5.32
N THR A 29 -22.91 18.20 -6.41
CA THR A 29 -22.39 17.66 -7.69
C THR A 29 -20.87 17.47 -7.56
N PHE A 30 -20.26 16.66 -8.44
CA PHE A 30 -18.82 16.40 -8.39
C PHE A 30 -17.99 17.70 -8.41
N GLN A 31 -18.39 18.67 -9.24
CA GLN A 31 -17.74 19.98 -9.36
C GLN A 31 -17.92 20.87 -8.11
N GLN A 32 -18.99 20.65 -7.35
CA GLN A 32 -19.32 21.46 -6.17
C GLN A 32 -18.76 20.88 -4.87
N ARG A 33 -17.99 19.77 -4.91
CA ARG A 33 -17.55 19.11 -3.68
C ARG A 33 -16.76 20.04 -2.77
N ASN A 34 -17.14 20.12 -1.51
CA ASN A 34 -16.42 20.92 -0.52
C ASN A 34 -15.18 20.16 -0.02
N GLN A 35 -14.38 20.82 0.80
CA GLN A 35 -13.15 20.24 1.33
C GLN A 35 -13.40 18.94 2.14
N PRO A 36 -14.35 18.88 3.09
CA PRO A 36 -14.70 17.64 3.80
C PRO A 36 -15.07 16.47 2.88
N GLU A 37 -15.85 16.71 1.82
CA GLU A 37 -16.24 15.69 0.86
C GLU A 37 -15.01 15.14 0.09
N ARG A 38 -14.06 16.00 -0.27
CA ARG A 38 -12.80 15.57 -0.91
C ARG A 38 -11.91 14.81 0.07
N GLU A 39 -11.80 15.27 1.30
CA GLU A 39 -11.04 14.59 2.35
C GLU A 39 -11.59 13.21 2.66
N ALA A 40 -12.91 13.06 2.75
CA ALA A 40 -13.55 11.77 2.95
C ALA A 40 -13.19 10.77 1.85
N ILE A 41 -13.24 11.22 0.59
CA ILE A 41 -12.89 10.42 -0.59
C ILE A 41 -11.42 10.03 -0.59
N ASN A 42 -10.54 11.01 -0.40
CA ASN A 42 -9.11 10.77 -0.40
C ASN A 42 -8.70 9.86 0.76
N MET A 43 -9.29 10.03 1.94
CA MET A 43 -8.97 9.21 3.11
C MET A 43 -9.34 7.74 2.90
N GLU A 44 -10.48 7.42 2.30
CA GLU A 44 -10.86 6.03 2.06
C GLU A 44 -9.93 5.38 1.01
N ILE A 45 -9.55 6.11 -0.05
CA ILE A 45 -8.69 5.57 -1.12
C ILE A 45 -7.21 5.53 -0.69
N GLN A 46 -6.62 6.69 -0.39
CA GLN A 46 -5.21 6.80 -0.02
C GLN A 46 -4.91 6.13 1.32
N GLY A 47 -5.85 6.20 2.27
CA GLY A 47 -5.70 5.50 3.54
C GLY A 47 -5.70 3.99 3.38
N SER A 48 -6.51 3.44 2.47
CA SER A 48 -6.49 2.01 2.15
C SER A 48 -5.22 1.60 1.40
N ALA A 49 -4.71 2.44 0.50
CA ALA A 49 -3.39 2.20 -0.13
C ALA A 49 -2.26 2.22 0.91
N ALA A 50 -2.31 3.16 1.86
CA ALA A 50 -1.36 3.23 2.97
C ALA A 50 -1.47 2.03 3.93
N ASP A 51 -2.66 1.45 4.10
CA ASP A 51 -2.82 0.20 4.86
C ASP A 51 -2.17 -0.97 4.12
N LEU A 52 -2.38 -1.05 2.81
CA LEU A 52 -1.86 -2.12 1.95
C LEU A 52 -0.32 -2.13 1.98
N ILE A 53 0.32 -0.98 1.73
CA ILE A 53 1.79 -0.91 1.73
C ILE A 53 2.37 -1.22 3.11
N LYS A 54 1.70 -0.83 4.20
CA LYS A 54 2.15 -1.16 5.55
C LYS A 54 2.04 -2.64 5.88
N LEU A 55 0.97 -3.31 5.44
CA LEU A 55 0.87 -4.77 5.52
C LEU A 55 2.00 -5.43 4.73
N ALA A 56 2.29 -4.92 3.54
CA ALA A 56 3.38 -5.43 2.71
C ALA A 56 4.75 -5.23 3.39
N MET A 57 5.02 -4.06 3.97
CA MET A 57 6.26 -3.79 4.72
C MET A 57 6.46 -4.79 5.87
N ILE A 58 5.42 -5.07 6.66
CA ILE A 58 5.47 -6.05 7.74
C ILE A 58 5.76 -7.45 7.19
N GLY A 59 5.03 -7.87 6.15
CA GLY A 59 5.22 -9.18 5.54
C GLY A 59 6.61 -9.36 4.94
N VAL A 60 7.14 -8.32 4.28
CA VAL A 60 8.51 -8.31 3.73
C VAL A 60 9.52 -8.44 4.85
N ASP A 61 9.46 -7.61 5.89
CA ASP A 61 10.40 -7.67 7.02
C ASP A 61 10.39 -9.03 7.72
N GLU A 62 9.21 -9.57 8.02
CA GLU A 62 9.06 -10.90 8.62
C GLU A 62 9.64 -12.00 7.72
N ALA A 63 9.41 -11.92 6.41
CA ALA A 63 9.88 -12.91 5.47
C ALA A 63 11.40 -12.84 5.28
N LEU A 64 12.00 -11.64 5.25
CA LEU A 64 13.45 -11.47 5.19
C LEU A 64 14.11 -12.14 6.40
N ASN A 65 13.61 -11.83 7.60
CA ASN A 65 14.08 -12.40 8.85
C ASN A 65 13.90 -13.92 8.91
N LYS A 66 12.74 -14.43 8.49
CA LYS A 66 12.43 -15.88 8.51
C LYS A 66 13.35 -16.68 7.59
N ASN A 67 13.67 -16.14 6.42
CA ASN A 67 14.56 -16.79 5.46
C ASN A 67 16.04 -16.54 5.77
N LYS A 68 16.34 -15.78 6.83
CA LYS A 68 17.72 -15.42 7.26
C LYS A 68 18.53 -14.75 6.14
N LEU A 69 17.86 -13.93 5.34
CA LEU A 69 18.50 -13.15 4.29
C LEU A 69 19.25 -11.97 4.90
N GLU A 70 20.35 -11.57 4.27
CA GLU A 70 21.06 -10.35 4.63
C GLU A 70 20.35 -9.08 4.11
N ALA A 71 19.44 -9.25 3.15
CA ALA A 71 18.60 -8.19 2.62
C ALA A 71 17.83 -7.39 3.67
N ARG A 72 17.68 -6.07 3.44
CA ARG A 72 17.04 -5.12 4.36
C ARG A 72 16.13 -4.14 3.63
N LEU A 73 14.97 -3.88 4.22
CA LEU A 73 14.11 -2.77 3.81
C LEU A 73 14.76 -1.44 4.21
N LEU A 74 15.22 -0.66 3.23
CA LEU A 74 15.88 0.63 3.47
C LEU A 74 14.89 1.79 3.56
N LEU A 75 13.97 1.86 2.61
CA LEU A 75 13.09 3.02 2.44
C LEU A 75 11.74 2.60 1.84
N GLN A 76 10.71 3.36 2.18
CA GLN A 76 9.41 3.30 1.55
C GLN A 76 9.06 4.67 0.96
N ILE A 77 8.61 4.69 -0.29
CA ILE A 77 8.23 5.90 -1.01
C ILE A 77 6.88 5.64 -1.65
N HIS A 78 5.81 6.17 -1.05
CA HIS A 78 4.44 5.91 -1.48
C HIS A 78 4.11 4.41 -1.58
N ASP A 79 4.12 3.83 -2.78
CA ASP A 79 3.88 2.42 -3.07
C ASP A 79 5.15 1.61 -3.40
N GLU A 80 6.32 2.26 -3.42
CA GLU A 80 7.62 1.64 -3.65
C GLU A 80 8.31 1.25 -2.35
N LEU A 81 8.94 0.06 -2.34
CA LEU A 81 9.84 -0.39 -1.28
C LEU A 81 11.25 -0.55 -1.87
N VAL A 82 12.22 0.13 -1.25
CA VAL A 82 13.64 0.03 -1.62
C VAL A 82 14.31 -0.96 -0.70
N ILE A 83 14.84 -2.04 -1.28
CA ILE A 83 15.55 -3.10 -0.57
C ILE A 83 17.02 -3.06 -0.94
N GLU A 84 17.90 -3.14 0.05
CA GLU A 84 19.32 -3.42 -0.16
C GLU A 84 19.60 -4.88 0.13
N CYS A 85 20.32 -5.57 -0.75
CA CYS A 85 20.65 -6.98 -0.59
C CYS A 85 21.96 -7.35 -1.30
N PRO A 86 22.64 -8.43 -0.88
CA PRO A 86 23.70 -9.04 -1.65
C PRO A 86 23.20 -9.46 -3.04
N LYS A 87 24.09 -9.40 -4.04
CA LYS A 87 23.74 -9.70 -5.43
C LYS A 87 23.21 -11.13 -5.61
N GLU A 88 23.72 -12.03 -4.78
CA GLU A 88 23.37 -13.45 -4.75
C GLU A 88 21.94 -13.68 -4.26
N GLU A 89 21.38 -12.77 -3.46
CA GLU A 89 20.04 -12.89 -2.88
C GLU A 89 18.94 -12.28 -3.77
N VAL A 90 19.29 -11.51 -4.80
CA VAL A 90 18.34 -10.75 -5.63
C VAL A 90 17.16 -11.58 -6.14
N ALA A 91 17.41 -12.82 -6.60
CA ALA A 91 16.36 -13.70 -7.11
C ALA A 91 15.42 -14.21 -6.00
N GLU A 92 15.95 -14.47 -4.80
CA GLU A 92 15.19 -14.88 -3.62
C GLU A 92 14.32 -13.72 -3.11
N VAL A 93 14.95 -12.54 -2.96
CA VAL A 93 14.30 -11.30 -2.53
C VAL A 93 13.17 -10.92 -3.48
N LYS A 94 13.37 -11.01 -4.80
CA LYS A 94 12.30 -10.76 -5.78
C LYS A 94 11.08 -11.66 -5.53
N LYS A 95 11.27 -12.97 -5.38
CA LYS A 95 10.16 -13.91 -5.15
C LYS A 95 9.41 -13.56 -3.87
N LEU A 96 10.15 -13.21 -2.83
CA LEU A 96 9.61 -12.77 -1.55
C LEU A 96 8.78 -11.49 -1.72
N LEU A 97 9.30 -10.46 -2.39
CA LEU A 97 8.58 -9.21 -2.64
C LEU A 97 7.26 -9.47 -3.39
N VAL A 98 7.26 -10.30 -4.43
CA VAL A 98 6.04 -10.69 -5.15
C VAL A 98 5.03 -11.35 -4.22
N GLN A 99 5.48 -12.25 -3.36
CA GLN A 99 4.61 -12.94 -2.43
C GLN A 99 4.01 -12.00 -1.37
N GLU A 100 4.84 -11.17 -0.74
CA GLU A 100 4.47 -10.33 0.40
C GLU A 100 3.74 -9.04 -0.01
N MET A 101 4.03 -8.47 -1.18
CA MET A 101 3.41 -7.21 -1.64
C MET A 101 2.18 -7.44 -2.51
N SER A 102 2.08 -8.57 -3.21
CA SER A 102 0.95 -8.85 -4.12
C SER A 102 0.06 -9.99 -3.62
N VAL A 103 0.60 -11.20 -3.53
CA VAL A 103 -0.22 -12.42 -3.37
C VAL A 103 -0.90 -12.47 -2.00
N LYS A 104 -0.13 -12.27 -0.92
CA LYS A 104 -0.68 -12.32 0.44
C LYS A 104 -1.66 -11.18 0.73
N PRO A 105 -1.36 -9.89 0.45
CA PRO A 105 -2.29 -8.81 0.77
C PRO A 105 -3.59 -8.92 -0.03
N ARG A 106 -3.53 -9.31 -1.31
CA ARG A 106 -4.72 -9.58 -2.13
C ARG A 106 -5.62 -10.62 -1.47
N LYS A 107 -5.03 -11.74 -1.02
CA LYS A 107 -5.78 -12.84 -0.38
C LYS A 107 -6.35 -12.41 0.97
N LEU A 108 -5.55 -11.78 1.81
CA LEU A 108 -5.94 -11.33 3.15
C LEU A 108 -7.12 -10.34 3.09
N LEU A 109 -7.08 -9.41 2.14
CA LEU A 109 -8.10 -8.37 1.97
C LEU A 109 -9.26 -8.79 1.07
N GLY A 110 -9.24 -10.00 0.50
CA GLY A 110 -10.27 -10.49 -0.41
C GLY A 110 -10.44 -9.61 -1.67
N LEU A 111 -9.36 -9.03 -2.19
CA LEU A 111 -9.43 -8.11 -3.32
C LEU A 111 -9.80 -8.85 -4.61
N LYS A 112 -10.82 -8.33 -5.30
CA LYS A 112 -11.30 -8.87 -6.57
C LYS A 112 -10.25 -8.71 -7.69
N VAL A 113 -9.53 -7.60 -7.68
CA VAL A 113 -8.51 -7.27 -8.69
C VAL A 113 -7.13 -7.72 -8.18
N PRO A 114 -6.29 -8.37 -9.02
CA PRO A 114 -4.91 -8.67 -8.66
C PRO A 114 -4.10 -7.40 -8.39
N ILE A 115 -3.18 -7.47 -7.42
CA ILE A 115 -2.14 -6.46 -7.23
C ILE A 115 -0.97 -6.90 -8.12
N THR A 116 -0.53 -6.05 -9.04
CA THR A 116 0.69 -6.27 -9.81
C THR A 116 1.84 -5.53 -9.13
N ILE A 117 3.04 -6.10 -9.14
CA ILE A 117 4.25 -5.40 -8.73
C ILE A 117 5.30 -5.53 -9.82
N GLU A 118 6.09 -4.48 -9.97
CA GLU A 118 7.27 -4.43 -10.82
C GLU A 118 8.49 -4.46 -9.90
N VAL A 119 9.50 -5.26 -10.26
CA VAL A 119 10.71 -5.42 -9.43
C VAL A 119 11.93 -5.17 -10.31
N SER A 120 12.66 -4.13 -9.95
CA SER A 120 13.91 -3.74 -10.61
C SER A 120 15.07 -3.84 -9.63
N ALA A 121 16.26 -4.16 -10.11
CA ALA A 121 17.49 -4.21 -9.31
C ALA A 121 18.64 -3.51 -10.01
N GLY A 122 19.55 -2.93 -9.23
CA GLY A 122 20.67 -2.16 -9.74
C GLY A 122 21.72 -1.90 -8.67
N ALA A 123 22.93 -1.53 -9.09
CA ALA A 123 24.00 -1.18 -8.16
C ALA A 123 23.75 0.16 -7.43
N ASN A 124 22.86 0.98 -7.98
CA ASN A 124 22.34 2.19 -7.35
C ASN A 124 20.90 2.42 -7.84
N TRP A 125 20.21 3.35 -7.19
CA TRP A 125 18.79 3.61 -7.46
C TRP A 125 18.52 4.15 -8.86
N LEU A 126 19.46 4.89 -9.46
CA LEU A 126 19.30 5.42 -10.82
C LEU A 126 19.53 4.36 -11.91
N ALA A 127 20.43 3.41 -11.67
CA ALA A 127 20.85 2.39 -12.63
C ALA A 127 20.23 1.03 -12.31
N GLN A 128 18.89 0.97 -12.35
CA GLN A 128 18.13 -0.26 -12.15
C GLN A 128 17.65 -0.85 -13.48
N GLU A 129 17.60 -2.18 -13.53
CA GLU A 129 17.03 -2.93 -14.63
C GLU A 129 15.90 -3.82 -14.11
N GLU A 130 14.82 -3.94 -14.91
CA GLU A 130 13.70 -4.81 -14.56
C GLU A 130 14.16 -6.27 -14.53
N ILE A 131 13.90 -6.93 -13.40
CA ILE A 131 14.21 -8.34 -13.24
C ILE A 131 13.05 -9.11 -13.85
N LYS A 132 13.31 -9.89 -14.91
CA LYS A 132 12.29 -10.78 -15.51
C LYS A 132 12.03 -12.02 -14.68
#